data_AF-A0A9D3MLL0-F1
#
_entry.id   AF-A0A9D3MLL0-F1
#
_cell.length_a   1.000
_cell.length_b   1.000
_cell.length_c   1.000
_cell.angle_alpha   90.00
_cell.angle_beta   90.00
_cell.angle_gamma   90.00
#
_symmetry.space_group_name_H-M   'P 1'
#
loop_
_entity.id
_entity.type
_entity.pdbx_description
1 polymer ?
#
loop_
_entity_poly.entity_id
_entity_poly.type
_entity_poly.pdbx_seq_one_letter_code
_entity_poly.pdbx_strand_id
1 'polypeptide(L)'
;MIKRYAEDQQKIPTETLEKVYPDFKENIQNGSIYVVDYELLDGIAGTVSTFVAAPIVLLQQTGEELKPIAIQLNQKPGEDNPVFTPQDKPEAWLLAKIWVRNSDFYIHELVSHLLRTHLMGEIFLISSYRLADGHPLSRILRATGRYTLPINITARNTLINKDGFFIKYTGIGSGGLWEVLTRATQEITYESLCLPDDVKHRGIEHLKNFHYRDDAMAIWRAIQEFVREVVTGCYKDDEEICNDLELQDMVFSIYSYGFLQRSDCPSSLKTREEA
;
A
#
# COMPACT_ATOMS: atom_id res chain seq x y z
N MET A 1 5.10 -2.02 0.06
CA MET A 1 5.28 -3.29 0.81
C MET A 1 6.64 -3.39 1.47
N ILE A 2 7.77 -3.32 0.75
CA ILE A 2 9.10 -3.38 1.39
C ILE A 2 9.32 -2.23 2.37
N LYS A 3 9.88 -2.56 3.54
CA LYS A 3 10.29 -1.63 4.60
C LYS A 3 11.60 -2.07 5.24
N ARG A 4 12.33 -1.14 5.87
CA ARG A 4 13.53 -1.45 6.65
C ARG A 4 13.17 -2.39 7.80
N TYR A 5 13.94 -3.44 8.00
CA TYR A 5 13.71 -4.40 9.07
C TYR A 5 14.17 -3.80 10.41
N ALA A 6 13.37 -4.00 11.45
CA ALA A 6 13.69 -3.64 12.83
C ALA A 6 13.63 -4.92 13.69
N GLU A 7 14.56 -5.05 14.63
CA GLU A 7 14.84 -6.29 15.38
C GLU A 7 13.70 -6.68 16.35
N ASP A 8 12.75 -5.78 16.61
CA ASP A 8 11.56 -6.02 17.43
C ASP A 8 10.53 -6.95 16.76
N GLN A 9 10.71 -7.29 15.48
CA GLN A 9 9.82 -8.15 14.72
C GLN A 9 10.18 -9.65 14.89
N GLN A 10 9.74 -10.25 15.99
CA GLN A 10 9.99 -11.66 16.37
C GLN A 10 9.25 -12.73 15.53
N LYS A 11 8.82 -12.41 14.30
CA LYS A 11 8.03 -13.34 13.48
C LYS A 11 8.87 -14.34 12.67
N ILE A 12 10.15 -14.03 12.45
CA ILE A 12 11.12 -14.95 11.85
C ILE A 12 12.17 -15.30 12.92
N PRO A 13 12.47 -16.60 13.14
CA PRO A 13 13.52 -17.04 14.07
C PRO A 13 14.91 -16.56 13.64
N THR A 14 15.40 -15.48 14.25
CA THR A 14 16.69 -14.86 13.91
C THR A 14 17.89 -15.74 14.28
N GLU A 15 17.79 -16.57 15.32
CA GLU A 15 18.84 -17.52 15.71
C GLU A 15 19.20 -18.52 14.60
N THR A 16 18.21 -18.94 13.81
CA THR A 16 18.44 -19.81 12.66
C THR A 16 19.19 -19.07 11.56
N LEU A 17 18.86 -17.79 11.35
CA LEU A 17 19.51 -16.96 10.35
C LEU A 17 20.93 -16.60 10.73
N GLU A 18 21.23 -16.35 12.01
CA GLU A 18 22.58 -16.07 12.49
C GLU A 18 23.55 -17.25 12.25
N LYS A 19 23.05 -18.49 12.24
CA LYS A 19 23.85 -19.67 11.87
C LYS A 19 24.20 -19.71 10.38
N VAL A 20 23.32 -19.19 9.53
CA VAL A 20 23.46 -19.18 8.06
C VAL A 20 24.21 -17.93 7.58
N TYR A 21 24.00 -16.81 8.28
CA TYR A 21 24.53 -15.48 7.99
C TYR A 21 25.13 -14.89 9.28
N PRO A 22 26.42 -15.14 9.57
CA PRO A 22 27.07 -14.68 10.80
C PRO A 22 26.97 -13.17 11.04
N ASP A 23 27.01 -12.38 9.97
CA ASP A 23 26.95 -10.91 10.03
C ASP A 23 25.51 -10.36 10.08
N PHE A 24 24.49 -11.21 10.29
CA PHE A 24 23.08 -10.80 10.20
C PHE A 24 22.73 -9.65 11.17
N LYS A 25 23.15 -9.75 12.43
CA LYS A 25 22.94 -8.69 13.44
C LYS A 25 23.61 -7.37 13.07
N GLU A 26 24.85 -7.43 12.60
CA GLU A 26 25.58 -6.24 12.14
C GLU A 26 24.86 -5.60 10.94
N ASN A 27 24.37 -6.42 10.00
CA ASN A 27 23.63 -5.94 8.83
C ASN A 27 22.30 -5.27 9.21
N ILE A 28 21.60 -5.75 10.25
CA ILE A 28 20.41 -5.06 10.80
C ILE A 28 20.82 -3.69 11.34
N GLN A 29 21.87 -3.62 12.17
CA GLN A 29 22.34 -2.36 12.78
C GLN A 29 22.80 -1.35 11.72
N ASN A 30 23.43 -1.83 10.65
CA ASN A 30 23.84 -1.03 9.50
C ASN A 30 22.68 -0.64 8.57
N GLY A 31 21.45 -1.10 8.85
CA GLY A 31 20.25 -0.79 8.07
C GLY A 31 20.22 -1.41 6.68
N SER A 32 20.96 -2.50 6.46
CA SER A 32 21.03 -3.19 5.16
C SER A 32 19.98 -4.30 5.00
N ILE A 33 19.25 -4.65 6.07
CA ILE A 33 18.18 -5.65 6.05
C ILE A 33 16.80 -4.98 5.88
N TYR A 34 16.01 -5.55 4.98
CA TYR A 34 14.65 -5.13 4.66
C TYR A 34 13.71 -6.31 4.81
N VAL A 35 12.43 -6.02 5.01
CA VAL A 35 11.38 -7.02 5.15
C VAL A 35 10.20 -6.70 4.23
N VAL A 36 9.59 -7.76 3.71
CA VAL A 36 8.25 -7.74 3.14
C VAL A 36 7.41 -8.72 3.94
N ASP A 37 6.40 -8.20 4.64
CA ASP A 37 5.48 -8.99 5.47
C ASP A 37 4.10 -9.00 4.83
N TYR A 38 3.60 -10.20 4.53
CA TYR A 38 2.28 -10.44 3.95
C TYR A 38 1.23 -10.82 5.01
N GLU A 39 1.39 -10.35 6.26
CA GLU A 39 0.47 -10.58 7.39
C GLU A 39 -1.01 -10.37 7.07
N LEU A 40 -1.33 -9.43 6.18
CA LEU A 40 -2.72 -9.18 5.76
C LEU A 40 -3.41 -10.44 5.21
N LEU A 41 -2.64 -11.37 4.63
CA LEU A 41 -3.12 -12.64 4.08
C LEU A 41 -3.20 -13.76 5.12
N ASP A 42 -2.80 -13.53 6.37
CA ASP A 42 -2.79 -14.58 7.40
C ASP A 42 -4.20 -15.09 7.69
N GLY A 43 -4.36 -16.41 7.68
CA GLY A 43 -5.65 -17.07 7.84
C GLY A 43 -6.64 -16.88 6.69
N ILE A 44 -6.27 -16.22 5.58
CA ILE A 44 -7.15 -16.13 4.40
C ILE A 44 -7.23 -17.51 3.75
N ALA A 45 -8.44 -18.09 3.76
CA ALA A 45 -8.70 -19.34 3.07
C ALA A 45 -8.77 -19.13 1.56
N GLY A 46 -8.12 -20.02 0.79
CA GLY A 46 -8.39 -20.12 -0.64
C GLY A 46 -9.72 -20.80 -0.94
N THR A 47 -9.98 -21.06 -2.22
CA THR A 47 -11.08 -21.96 -2.64
C THR A 47 -10.82 -23.42 -2.25
N VAL A 48 -11.77 -24.33 -2.52
CA VAL A 48 -11.73 -25.76 -2.13
C VAL A 48 -10.44 -26.47 -2.54
N SER A 49 -9.79 -26.08 -3.64
CA SER A 49 -8.59 -26.74 -4.17
C SER A 49 -7.39 -25.80 -4.33
N THR A 50 -7.42 -24.64 -3.68
CA THR A 50 -6.37 -23.62 -3.81
C THR A 50 -5.97 -23.11 -2.43
N PHE A 51 -4.74 -22.62 -2.31
CA PHE A 51 -4.20 -22.19 -1.02
C PHE A 51 -3.64 -20.78 -1.16
N VAL A 52 -3.61 -20.07 -0.03
CA VAL A 52 -3.02 -18.74 0.11
C VAL A 52 -2.01 -18.84 1.24
N ALA A 53 -0.83 -18.26 1.02
CA ALA A 53 0.21 -18.15 2.03
C ALA A 53 0.28 -16.70 2.53
N ALA A 54 0.86 -16.51 3.72
CA ALA A 54 1.16 -15.20 4.29
C ALA A 54 2.66 -15.09 4.62
N PRO A 55 3.53 -15.00 3.59
CA PRO A 55 4.97 -15.09 3.81
C PRO A 55 5.56 -13.89 4.53
N ILE A 56 6.75 -14.10 5.07
CA ILE A 56 7.64 -13.05 5.53
C ILE A 56 8.97 -13.24 4.80
N VAL A 57 9.44 -12.18 4.14
CA VAL A 57 10.64 -12.22 3.30
C VAL A 57 11.66 -11.26 3.86
N LEU A 58 12.86 -11.75 4.16
CA LEU A 58 13.99 -10.90 4.47
C LEU A 58 14.87 -10.72 3.24
N LEU A 59 15.27 -9.47 3.01
CA LEU A 59 16.15 -9.07 1.92
C LEU A 59 17.35 -8.33 2.48
N GLN A 60 18.49 -8.49 1.82
CA GLN A 60 19.72 -7.78 2.16
C GLN A 60 20.19 -6.95 0.98
N GLN A 61 20.49 -5.67 1.24
CA GLN A 61 21.15 -4.78 0.31
C GLN A 61 22.67 -5.02 0.39
N THR A 62 23.27 -5.51 -0.69
CA THR A 62 24.73 -5.66 -0.82
C THR A 62 25.22 -4.86 -2.00
N GLY A 63 26.04 -3.83 -1.75
CA GLY A 63 26.43 -2.89 -2.80
C GLY A 63 25.19 -2.21 -3.38
N GLU A 64 24.89 -2.49 -4.65
CA GLU A 64 23.75 -1.96 -5.40
C GLU A 64 22.60 -2.98 -5.61
N GLU A 65 22.79 -4.23 -5.18
CA GLU A 65 21.79 -5.29 -5.33
C GLU A 65 21.00 -5.52 -4.05
N LEU A 66 19.69 -5.79 -4.20
CA LEU A 66 18.81 -6.23 -3.12
C LEU A 66 18.42 -7.68 -3.38
N LYS A 67 18.79 -8.61 -2.49
CA LYS A 67 18.57 -10.05 -2.68
C LYS A 67 17.78 -10.65 -1.51
N PRO A 68 16.82 -11.56 -1.77
CA PRO A 68 16.15 -12.31 -0.71
C PRO A 68 17.14 -13.29 -0.05
N ILE A 69 17.20 -13.25 1.28
CA ILE A 69 18.07 -14.10 2.11
C ILE A 69 17.29 -15.12 2.93
N ALA A 70 16.00 -14.87 3.20
CA ALA A 70 15.14 -15.80 3.92
C ALA A 70 13.66 -15.63 3.53
N ILE A 71 12.93 -16.74 3.52
CA ILE A 71 11.48 -16.78 3.31
C ILE A 71 10.86 -17.75 4.32
N GLN A 72 9.93 -17.27 5.13
CA GLN A 72 9.01 -18.09 5.93
C GLN A 72 7.62 -17.98 5.30
N LEU A 73 6.92 -19.09 5.03
CA LEU A 73 5.69 -19.04 4.21
C LEU A 73 4.43 -18.68 4.99
N ASN A 74 4.41 -18.90 6.30
CA ASN A 74 3.32 -18.48 7.18
C ASN A 74 3.84 -17.58 8.30
N GLN A 75 2.93 -16.86 8.97
CA GLN A 75 3.27 -15.89 10.01
C GLN A 75 3.85 -16.51 11.28
N LYS A 76 3.38 -17.69 11.69
CA LYS A 76 3.75 -18.34 12.95
C LYS A 76 4.92 -19.32 12.74
N PRO A 77 6.08 -19.13 13.40
CA PRO A 77 7.19 -20.08 13.29
C PRO A 77 6.80 -21.43 13.90
N GLY A 78 7.33 -22.53 13.33
CA GLY A 78 7.03 -23.88 13.78
C GLY A 78 7.77 -24.94 12.97
N GLU A 79 7.76 -26.19 13.43
CA GLU A 79 8.40 -27.31 12.71
C GLU A 79 7.80 -27.55 11.32
N ASP A 80 6.53 -27.21 11.12
CA ASP A 80 5.77 -27.29 9.87
C ASP A 80 5.87 -26.02 9.00
N ASN A 81 6.53 -24.97 9.48
CA ASN A 81 6.74 -23.72 8.77
C ASN A 81 8.23 -23.34 8.77
N PRO A 82 9.05 -24.05 7.99
CA PRO A 82 10.49 -23.81 7.95
C PRO A 82 10.84 -22.46 7.33
N VAL A 83 12.01 -21.94 7.69
CA VAL A 83 12.62 -20.78 7.05
C VAL A 83 13.48 -21.29 5.89
N PHE A 84 13.08 -20.97 4.66
CA PHE A 84 13.82 -21.29 3.46
C PHE A 84 14.88 -20.21 3.20
N THR A 85 16.05 -20.62 2.70
CA THR A 85 17.17 -19.75 2.32
C THR A 85 17.70 -20.12 0.94
N PRO A 86 18.49 -19.24 0.30
CA PRO A 86 19.22 -19.56 -0.93
C PRO A 86 20.17 -20.77 -0.84
N GLN A 87 20.52 -21.24 0.37
CA GLN A 87 21.40 -22.40 0.57
C GLN A 87 20.65 -23.74 0.54
N ASP A 88 19.31 -23.72 0.60
CA ASP A 88 18.49 -24.91 0.47
C ASP A 88 18.55 -25.50 -0.95
N LYS A 89 17.94 -26.68 -1.12
CA LYS A 89 17.78 -27.29 -2.44
C LYS A 89 17.16 -26.28 -3.43
N PRO A 90 17.69 -26.16 -4.66
CA PRO A 90 17.22 -25.16 -5.63
C PRO A 90 15.70 -25.17 -5.86
N GLU A 91 15.09 -26.34 -5.85
CA GLU A 91 13.64 -26.53 -6.05
C GLU A 91 12.82 -26.01 -4.85
N ALA A 92 13.32 -26.20 -3.62
CA ALA A 92 12.67 -25.71 -2.41
C ALA A 92 12.74 -24.18 -2.35
N TRP A 93 13.91 -23.60 -2.62
CA TRP A 93 14.07 -22.14 -2.68
C TRP A 93 13.25 -21.51 -3.81
N LEU A 94 13.18 -22.16 -4.97
CA LEU A 94 12.34 -21.72 -6.08
C LEU A 94 10.86 -21.74 -5.68
N LEU A 95 10.37 -22.82 -5.07
CA LEU A 95 8.99 -22.95 -4.63
C LEU A 95 8.62 -21.89 -3.58
N ALA A 96 9.49 -21.64 -2.60
CA ALA A 96 9.28 -20.59 -1.61
C ALA A 96 9.12 -19.21 -2.26
N LYS A 97 9.95 -18.87 -3.24
CA LYS A 97 9.82 -17.61 -4.01
C LYS A 97 8.54 -17.57 -4.85
N ILE A 98 8.09 -18.69 -5.43
CA ILE A 98 6.83 -18.75 -6.17
C ILE A 98 5.64 -18.42 -5.25
N TRP A 99 5.62 -18.97 -4.04
CA TRP A 99 4.59 -18.63 -3.05
C TRP A 99 4.63 -17.15 -2.66
N VAL A 100 5.81 -16.57 -2.47
CA VAL A 100 5.96 -15.11 -2.27
C VAL A 100 5.37 -14.32 -3.43
N ARG A 101 5.65 -14.71 -4.68
CA ARG A 101 5.08 -14.05 -5.86
C ARG A 101 3.55 -14.20 -5.95
N ASN A 102 3.01 -15.32 -5.48
CA ASN A 102 1.55 -15.51 -5.39
C ASN A 102 0.91 -14.58 -4.35
N SER A 103 1.51 -14.46 -3.17
CA SER A 103 1.05 -13.50 -2.15
C SER A 103 1.19 -12.05 -2.61
N ASP A 104 2.29 -11.70 -3.28
CA ASP A 104 2.50 -10.38 -3.90
C ASP A 104 1.43 -10.05 -4.93
N PHE A 105 1.02 -11.03 -5.75
CA PHE A 105 -0.07 -10.85 -6.70
C PHE A 105 -1.38 -10.45 -6.00
N TYR A 106 -1.76 -11.11 -4.90
CA TYR A 106 -3.00 -10.77 -4.18
C TYR A 106 -2.94 -9.37 -3.55
N ILE A 107 -1.83 -9.03 -2.90
CA ILE A 107 -1.65 -7.68 -2.32
C ILE A 107 -1.59 -6.61 -3.41
N HIS A 108 -0.92 -6.90 -4.53
CA HIS A 108 -0.87 -6.00 -5.68
C HIS A 108 -2.29 -5.70 -6.18
N GLU A 109 -3.04 -6.74 -6.58
CA GLU A 109 -4.32 -6.54 -7.24
C GLU A 109 -5.39 -5.97 -6.31
N LEU A 110 -5.49 -6.47 -5.07
CA LEU A 110 -6.58 -6.07 -4.17
C LEU A 110 -6.26 -4.78 -3.42
N VAL A 111 -5.02 -4.62 -2.97
CA VAL A 111 -4.67 -3.50 -2.09
C VAL A 111 -4.01 -2.38 -2.86
N SER A 112 -2.89 -2.66 -3.53
CA SER A 112 -2.09 -1.62 -4.19
C SER A 112 -2.80 -1.03 -5.41
N HIS A 113 -3.52 -1.87 -6.16
CA HIS A 113 -4.25 -1.50 -7.36
C HIS A 113 -5.71 -1.16 -7.03
N LEU A 114 -6.55 -2.14 -6.70
CA LEU A 114 -7.99 -1.89 -6.52
C LEU A 114 -8.30 -0.90 -5.38
N LEU A 115 -7.87 -1.17 -4.15
CA LEU A 115 -8.21 -0.29 -3.03
C LEU A 115 -7.55 1.09 -3.14
N ARG A 116 -6.22 1.12 -3.23
CA ARG A 116 -5.41 2.35 -3.05
C ARG A 116 -5.43 3.28 -4.25
N THR A 117 -5.79 2.82 -5.46
CA THR A 117 -5.96 3.71 -6.62
C THR A 117 -7.41 3.82 -7.04
N HIS A 118 -8.08 2.72 -7.38
CA HIS A 118 -9.44 2.75 -7.91
C HIS A 118 -10.46 3.24 -6.88
N LEU A 119 -10.57 2.55 -5.73
CA LEU A 119 -11.62 2.85 -4.74
C LEU A 119 -11.36 4.17 -4.02
N MET A 120 -10.12 4.44 -3.61
CA MET A 120 -9.76 5.74 -3.04
C MET A 120 -9.96 6.87 -4.05
N GLY A 121 -9.52 6.70 -5.30
CA GLY A 121 -9.73 7.71 -6.35
C GLY A 121 -11.21 8.00 -6.61
N GLU A 122 -12.07 6.98 -6.53
CA GLU A 122 -13.53 7.17 -6.63
C GLU A 122 -14.11 7.97 -5.47
N ILE A 123 -13.64 7.73 -4.24
CA ILE A 123 -14.04 8.53 -3.06
C ILE A 123 -13.71 10.01 -3.29
N PHE A 124 -12.46 10.33 -3.65
CA PHE A 124 -12.05 11.71 -3.90
C PHE A 124 -12.87 12.36 -5.03
N LEU A 125 -13.12 11.62 -6.12
CA LEU A 125 -13.90 12.12 -7.25
C LEU A 125 -15.37 12.37 -6.87
N ILE A 126 -16.02 11.44 -6.17
CA ILE A 126 -17.42 11.61 -5.72
C ILE A 126 -17.52 12.80 -4.77
N SER A 127 -16.58 12.94 -3.84
CA SER A 127 -16.54 14.08 -2.93
C SER A 127 -16.35 15.42 -3.66
N SER A 128 -15.60 15.44 -4.77
CA SER A 128 -15.41 16.66 -5.58
C SER A 128 -16.69 17.24 -6.18
N TYR A 129 -17.79 16.46 -6.26
CA TYR A 129 -19.09 16.97 -6.69
C TYR A 129 -19.79 17.87 -5.66
N ARG A 130 -19.26 17.98 -4.45
CA ARG A 130 -19.67 18.99 -3.46
C ARG A 130 -19.16 20.38 -3.79
N LEU A 131 -18.12 20.47 -4.62
CA LEU A 131 -17.60 21.72 -5.13
C LEU A 131 -18.40 22.15 -6.37
N ALA A 132 -18.70 23.44 -6.47
CA ALA A 132 -19.31 24.02 -7.65
C ALA A 132 -18.45 23.79 -8.90
N ASP A 133 -19.06 23.78 -10.09
CA ASP A 133 -18.36 23.56 -11.36
C ASP A 133 -17.27 24.62 -11.62
N GLY A 134 -17.48 25.84 -11.11
CA GLY A 134 -16.52 26.94 -11.19
C GLY A 134 -15.38 26.86 -10.16
N HIS A 135 -15.48 25.99 -9.15
CA HIS A 135 -14.48 25.89 -8.10
C HIS A 135 -13.15 25.38 -8.67
N PRO A 136 -12.01 26.03 -8.40
CA PRO A 136 -10.71 25.68 -9.01
C PRO A 136 -10.31 24.22 -8.78
N LEU A 137 -10.44 23.73 -7.54
CA LEU A 137 -10.14 22.34 -7.18
C LEU A 137 -11.08 21.32 -7.85
N SER A 138 -12.35 21.68 -8.10
CA SER A 138 -13.31 20.84 -8.82
C SER A 138 -12.82 20.53 -10.24
N ARG A 139 -12.28 21.55 -10.92
CA ARG A 139 -11.74 21.40 -12.28
C ARG A 139 -10.55 20.44 -12.32
N ILE A 140 -9.65 20.52 -11.36
CA ILE A 140 -8.49 19.63 -11.26
C ILE A 140 -8.95 18.19 -11.01
N LEU A 141 -9.73 17.97 -9.95
CA LEU A 141 -10.16 16.63 -9.53
C LEU A 141 -11.02 15.92 -10.59
N ARG A 142 -11.90 16.65 -11.28
CA ARG A 142 -12.73 16.05 -12.34
C ARG A 142 -11.95 15.78 -13.61
N ALA A 143 -10.93 16.58 -13.92
CA ALA A 143 -10.06 16.33 -15.07
C ALA A 143 -9.18 15.08 -14.84
N THR A 144 -8.61 14.95 -13.64
CA THR A 144 -7.75 13.81 -13.28
C THR A 144 -8.52 12.53 -12.98
N GLY A 145 -9.75 12.64 -12.47
CA GLY A 145 -10.65 11.51 -12.21
C GLY A 145 -11.49 11.05 -13.41
N ARG A 146 -11.22 11.56 -14.62
CA ARG A 146 -12.00 11.21 -15.81
C ARG A 146 -12.01 9.68 -15.99
N TYR A 147 -13.22 9.13 -16.09
CA TYR A 147 -13.50 7.69 -16.24
C TYR A 147 -13.35 6.80 -15.01
N THR A 148 -12.95 7.32 -13.84
CA THR A 148 -12.87 6.53 -12.59
C THR A 148 -14.22 5.89 -12.23
N LEU A 149 -15.31 6.65 -12.32
CA LEU A 149 -16.65 6.12 -12.04
C LEU A 149 -17.07 4.99 -13.01
N PRO A 150 -17.06 5.19 -14.35
CA PRO A 150 -17.35 4.12 -15.29
C PRO A 150 -16.51 2.86 -15.09
N ILE A 151 -15.19 2.97 -14.93
CA ILE A 151 -14.33 1.78 -14.82
C ILE A 151 -14.60 1.01 -13.53
N ASN A 152 -14.81 1.71 -12.40
CA ASN A 152 -15.11 1.06 -11.13
C ASN A 152 -16.49 0.40 -11.12
N ILE A 153 -17.49 1.02 -11.76
CA ILE A 153 -18.81 0.41 -11.96
C ILE A 153 -18.69 -0.86 -12.80
N THR A 154 -17.93 -0.82 -13.91
CA THR A 154 -17.68 -2.02 -14.72
C THR A 154 -16.97 -3.10 -13.92
N ALA A 155 -15.92 -2.77 -13.18
CA ALA A 155 -15.19 -3.73 -12.34
C ALA A 155 -16.10 -4.39 -11.30
N ARG A 156 -16.97 -3.62 -10.62
CA ARG A 156 -17.96 -4.17 -9.69
C ARG A 156 -18.95 -5.13 -10.35
N ASN A 157 -19.26 -4.95 -11.64
CA ASN A 157 -20.23 -5.78 -12.35
C ASN A 157 -19.64 -7.00 -13.06
N THR A 158 -18.34 -6.96 -13.41
CA THR A 158 -17.73 -7.99 -14.28
C THR A 158 -16.45 -8.62 -13.71
N LEU A 159 -15.76 -7.94 -12.80
CA LEU A 159 -14.44 -8.35 -12.31
C LEU A 159 -14.52 -8.94 -10.89
N ILE A 160 -15.06 -8.17 -9.93
CA ILE A 160 -15.03 -8.51 -8.49
C ILE A 160 -16.39 -8.97 -7.93
N ASN A 161 -17.43 -9.03 -8.76
CA ASN A 161 -18.70 -9.65 -8.36
C ASN A 161 -18.54 -11.17 -8.19
N LYS A 162 -19.52 -11.81 -7.54
CA LYS A 162 -19.53 -13.25 -7.23
C LYS A 162 -19.17 -14.19 -8.40
N ASP A 163 -19.53 -13.82 -9.63
CA ASP A 163 -19.27 -14.59 -10.86
C ASP A 163 -18.25 -13.89 -11.77
N GLY A 164 -17.53 -12.92 -11.24
CA GLY A 164 -16.59 -12.07 -11.95
C GLY A 164 -15.29 -12.78 -12.30
N PHE A 165 -14.54 -12.17 -13.21
CA PHE A 165 -13.29 -12.75 -13.70
C PHE A 165 -12.28 -13.03 -12.57
N PHE A 166 -12.13 -12.10 -11.62
CA PHE A 166 -11.14 -12.25 -10.56
C PHE A 166 -11.45 -13.47 -9.67
N ILE A 167 -12.72 -13.68 -9.34
CA ILE A 167 -13.14 -14.80 -8.48
C ILE A 167 -12.99 -16.15 -9.21
N LYS A 168 -13.26 -16.18 -10.53
CA LYS A 168 -13.18 -17.41 -11.33
C LYS A 168 -11.76 -17.90 -11.58
N TYR A 169 -10.81 -16.99 -11.69
CA TYR A 169 -9.47 -17.30 -12.18
C TYR A 169 -8.36 -17.07 -11.15
N THR A 170 -8.70 -16.75 -9.91
CA THR A 170 -7.73 -16.63 -8.81
C THR A 170 -8.08 -17.54 -7.65
N GLY A 171 -7.08 -17.94 -6.86
CA GLY A 171 -7.24 -18.92 -5.78
C GLY A 171 -7.80 -18.37 -4.47
N ILE A 172 -7.94 -17.04 -4.33
CA ILE A 172 -8.41 -16.42 -3.07
C ILE A 172 -9.93 -16.50 -2.89
N GLY A 173 -10.67 -16.71 -3.98
CA GLY A 173 -12.13 -16.81 -3.96
C GLY A 173 -12.85 -15.53 -3.51
N SER A 174 -14.18 -15.59 -3.42
CA SER A 174 -14.98 -14.43 -3.03
C SER A 174 -14.78 -14.02 -1.57
N GLY A 175 -14.69 -14.98 -0.66
CA GLY A 175 -14.55 -14.72 0.77
C GLY A 175 -13.23 -14.01 1.08
N GLY A 176 -12.12 -14.60 0.63
CA GLY A 176 -10.79 -14.03 0.87
C GLY A 176 -10.59 -12.66 0.22
N LEU A 177 -11.17 -12.42 -0.98
CA LEU A 177 -11.14 -11.10 -1.62
C LEU A 177 -11.71 -10.00 -0.71
N TRP A 178 -12.94 -10.20 -0.21
CA TRP A 178 -13.61 -9.19 0.60
C TRP A 178 -12.99 -9.05 1.97
N GLU A 179 -12.49 -10.14 2.54
CA GLU A 179 -11.78 -10.11 3.82
C GLU A 179 -10.47 -9.31 3.71
N VAL A 180 -9.65 -9.54 2.67
CA VAL A 180 -8.43 -8.76 2.43
C VAL A 180 -8.74 -7.28 2.23
N LEU A 181 -9.75 -6.94 1.42
CA LEU A 181 -10.16 -5.54 1.22
C LEU A 181 -10.63 -4.89 2.54
N THR A 182 -11.39 -5.64 3.35
CA THR A 182 -11.89 -5.14 4.64
C THR A 182 -10.74 -4.84 5.59
N ARG A 183 -9.82 -5.79 5.77
CA ARG A 183 -8.63 -5.63 6.62
C ARG A 183 -7.75 -4.47 6.12
N ALA A 184 -7.48 -4.40 4.81
CA ALA A 184 -6.68 -3.32 4.22
C ALA A 184 -7.30 -1.93 4.42
N THR A 185 -8.63 -1.84 4.34
CA THR A 185 -9.36 -0.58 4.62
C THR A 185 -9.22 -0.15 6.08
N GLN A 186 -9.08 -1.10 7.01
CA GLN A 186 -8.82 -0.82 8.42
C GLN A 186 -7.36 -0.44 8.71
N GLU A 187 -6.44 -0.68 7.79
CA GLU A 187 -5.02 -0.32 7.93
C GLU A 187 -4.64 0.97 7.19
N ILE A 188 -5.42 1.37 6.18
CA ILE A 188 -5.10 2.55 5.37
C ILE A 188 -5.12 3.85 6.19
N THR A 189 -4.01 4.57 6.20
CA THR A 189 -3.92 5.89 6.81
C THR A 189 -3.80 6.97 5.74
N TYR A 190 -4.15 8.22 6.10
CA TYR A 190 -3.91 9.37 5.22
C TYR A 190 -2.41 9.50 4.88
N GLU A 191 -1.53 9.40 5.88
CA GLU A 191 -0.07 9.40 5.69
C GLU A 191 0.40 8.31 4.72
N SER A 192 -0.23 7.13 4.71
CA SER A 192 0.14 6.07 3.77
C SER A 192 -0.12 6.45 2.31
N LEU A 193 -0.99 7.43 2.04
CA LEU A 193 -1.27 7.95 0.69
C LEU A 193 -0.35 9.11 0.32
N CYS A 194 0.36 9.70 1.29
CA CYS A 194 1.36 10.72 1.08
C CYS A 194 2.71 10.06 0.79
N LEU A 195 3.16 10.10 -0.47
CA LEU A 195 4.37 9.37 -0.89
C LEU A 195 5.62 9.71 -0.04
N PRO A 196 5.93 10.98 0.28
CA PRO A 196 7.09 11.29 1.12
C PRO A 196 7.01 10.66 2.52
N ASP A 197 5.82 10.68 3.13
CA ASP A 197 5.58 10.13 4.45
C ASP A 197 5.66 8.61 4.43
N ASP A 198 5.06 7.94 3.43
CA ASP A 198 5.17 6.49 3.24
C ASP A 198 6.61 6.03 3.00
N VAL A 199 7.40 6.75 2.19
CA VAL A 199 8.82 6.45 1.94
C VAL A 199 9.64 6.52 3.22
N LYS A 200 9.41 7.57 4.02
CA LYS A 200 10.07 7.76 5.32
C LYS A 200 9.62 6.73 6.34
N HIS A 201 8.31 6.50 6.47
CA HIS A 201 7.72 5.53 7.38
C HIS A 201 8.25 4.12 7.13
N ARG A 202 8.38 3.72 5.86
CA ARG A 202 8.97 2.43 5.48
C ARG A 202 10.50 2.39 5.61
N GLY A 203 11.17 3.51 5.88
CA GLY A 203 12.63 3.56 6.04
C GLY A 203 13.39 3.25 4.76
N ILE A 204 12.81 3.54 3.59
CA ILE A 204 13.36 3.21 2.27
C ILE A 204 13.96 4.42 1.55
N GLU A 205 14.13 5.55 2.24
CA GLU A 205 14.73 6.79 1.69
C GLU A 205 16.13 6.55 1.09
N HIS A 206 16.90 5.64 1.68
CA HIS A 206 18.28 5.35 1.29
C HIS A 206 18.45 3.98 0.61
N LEU A 207 17.34 3.29 0.29
CA LEU A 207 17.41 2.04 -0.46
C LEU A 207 17.97 2.32 -1.86
N LYS A 208 19.03 1.62 -2.26
CA LYS A 208 19.70 1.86 -3.54
C LYS A 208 18.89 1.28 -4.70
N ASN A 209 19.06 1.85 -5.90
CA ASN A 209 18.40 1.41 -7.13
C ASN A 209 16.87 1.27 -7.02
N PHE A 210 16.23 2.12 -6.21
CA PHE A 210 14.78 2.14 -6.06
C PHE A 210 14.13 3.16 -7.00
N HIS A 211 14.14 2.85 -8.30
CA HIS A 211 13.69 3.77 -9.35
C HIS A 211 12.25 4.27 -9.16
N TYR A 212 11.32 3.42 -8.73
CA TYR A 212 9.95 3.85 -8.42
C TYR A 212 9.93 4.99 -7.40
N ARG A 213 10.71 4.90 -6.31
CA ARG A 213 10.77 5.97 -5.30
C ARG A 213 11.28 7.25 -5.95
N ASP A 214 12.39 7.16 -6.68
CA ASP A 214 13.07 8.35 -7.22
C ASP A 214 12.17 9.08 -8.23
N ASP A 215 11.57 8.34 -9.16
CA ASP A 215 10.67 8.89 -10.18
C ASP A 215 9.36 9.40 -9.57
N ALA A 216 8.73 8.61 -8.69
CA ALA A 216 7.47 8.99 -8.06
C ALA A 216 7.65 10.21 -7.13
N MET A 217 8.79 10.35 -6.45
CA MET A 217 9.09 11.55 -5.66
C MET A 217 9.27 12.79 -6.52
N ALA A 218 9.88 12.66 -7.70
CA ALA A 218 9.97 13.77 -8.66
C ALA A 218 8.58 14.20 -9.15
N ILE A 219 7.72 13.23 -9.50
CA ILE A 219 6.33 13.49 -9.91
C ILE A 219 5.53 14.11 -8.77
N TRP A 220 5.66 13.59 -7.55
CA TRP A 220 4.99 14.12 -6.36
C TRP A 220 5.31 15.60 -6.16
N ARG A 221 6.59 15.97 -6.23
CA ARG A 221 7.02 17.37 -6.10
C ARG A 221 6.43 18.26 -7.19
N ALA A 222 6.42 17.80 -8.44
CA ALA A 222 5.82 18.55 -9.55
C ALA A 222 4.31 18.76 -9.36
N ILE A 223 3.58 17.74 -8.91
CA ILE A 223 2.15 17.84 -8.60
C ILE A 223 1.93 18.79 -7.42
N GLN A 224 2.74 18.66 -6.36
CA GLN A 224 2.64 19.51 -5.17
C GLN A 224 2.89 20.98 -5.51
N GLU A 225 3.90 21.28 -6.33
CA GLU A 225 4.20 22.64 -6.79
C GLU A 225 3.05 23.21 -7.62
N PHE A 226 2.52 22.43 -8.57
CA PHE A 226 1.36 22.82 -9.37
C PHE A 226 0.12 23.11 -8.50
N VAL A 227 -0.23 22.22 -7.58
CA VAL A 227 -1.39 22.40 -6.68
C VAL A 227 -1.17 23.60 -5.77
N ARG A 228 0.03 23.77 -5.22
CA ARG A 228 0.40 24.92 -4.39
C ARG A 228 0.22 26.24 -5.13
N GLU A 229 0.64 26.34 -6.39
CA GLU A 229 0.43 27.54 -7.21
C GLU A 229 -1.06 27.82 -7.42
N VAL A 230 -1.88 26.80 -7.66
CA VAL A 230 -3.33 26.96 -7.80
C VAL A 230 -3.96 27.43 -6.49
N VAL A 231 -3.64 26.78 -5.36
CA VAL A 231 -4.20 27.12 -4.04
C VAL A 231 -3.79 28.53 -3.65
N THR A 232 -2.51 28.88 -3.75
CA THR A 232 -2.03 30.24 -3.41
C THR A 232 -2.52 31.31 -4.38
N GLY A 233 -2.85 30.95 -5.62
CA GLY A 233 -3.49 31.85 -6.59
C GLY A 233 -4.99 32.06 -6.36
N CYS A 234 -5.68 31.10 -5.73
CA CYS A 234 -7.12 31.15 -5.44
C CYS A 234 -7.43 31.66 -4.03
N TYR A 235 -6.57 31.37 -3.05
CA TYR A 235 -6.73 31.71 -1.64
C TYR A 235 -5.60 32.63 -1.17
N LYS A 236 -5.96 33.83 -0.69
CA LYS A 236 -4.99 34.85 -0.24
C LYS A 236 -4.29 34.44 1.05
N ASP A 237 -5.01 33.78 1.94
CA ASP A 237 -4.56 33.38 3.26
C ASP A 237 -5.33 32.14 3.76
N ASP A 238 -4.99 31.69 4.96
CA ASP A 238 -5.57 30.52 5.62
C ASP A 238 -7.02 30.78 6.10
N GLU A 239 -7.42 32.04 6.25
CA GLU A 239 -8.79 32.41 6.62
C GLU A 239 -9.77 32.13 5.46
N GLU A 240 -9.37 32.41 4.22
CA GLU A 240 -10.16 32.05 3.04
C GLU A 240 -10.35 30.53 2.90
N ILE A 241 -9.36 29.69 3.28
CA ILE A 241 -9.51 28.22 3.33
C ILE A 241 -10.54 27.81 4.39
N CYS A 242 -10.45 28.39 5.59
CA CYS A 242 -11.36 28.07 6.68
C CYS A 242 -12.82 28.46 6.37
N ASN A 243 -13.01 29.54 5.60
CA ASN A 243 -14.32 30.08 5.24
C ASN A 243 -14.93 29.44 3.98
N ASP A 244 -14.19 28.60 3.25
CA ASP A 244 -14.69 27.89 2.07
C ASP A 244 -15.52 26.67 2.46
N LEU A 245 -16.84 26.87 2.62
CA LEU A 245 -17.76 25.82 3.04
C LEU A 245 -17.82 24.65 2.05
N GLU A 246 -17.65 24.89 0.74
CA GLU A 246 -17.66 23.81 -0.26
C GLU A 246 -16.44 22.90 -0.09
N LEU A 247 -15.26 23.50 0.10
CA LEU A 247 -14.02 22.78 0.38
C LEU A 247 -14.13 21.99 1.69
N GLN A 248 -14.62 22.61 2.76
CA GLN A 248 -14.77 21.93 4.05
C GLN A 248 -15.76 20.76 3.95
N ASP A 249 -16.88 20.92 3.23
CA ASP A 249 -17.86 19.85 3.00
C ASP A 249 -17.27 18.69 2.18
N MET A 250 -16.44 18.99 1.17
CA MET A 250 -15.71 17.97 0.40
C MET A 250 -14.79 17.16 1.31
N VAL A 251 -13.96 17.84 2.11
CA VAL A 251 -12.99 17.19 3.02
C VAL A 251 -13.70 16.36 4.08
N PHE A 252 -14.76 16.91 4.68
CA PHE A 252 -15.56 16.21 5.67
C PHE A 252 -16.24 14.95 5.08
N SER A 253 -16.63 14.99 3.81
CA SER A 253 -17.14 13.80 3.11
C SER A 253 -16.06 12.73 2.93
N ILE A 254 -14.83 13.11 2.57
CA ILE A 254 -13.71 12.17 2.41
C ILE A 254 -13.42 11.52 3.77
N TYR A 255 -13.31 12.32 4.83
CA TYR A 255 -13.13 11.85 6.19
C TYR A 255 -14.23 10.88 6.64
N SER A 256 -15.50 11.25 6.45
CA SER A 256 -16.64 10.49 6.97
C SER A 256 -16.89 9.19 6.21
N TYR A 257 -16.83 9.22 4.88
CA TYR A 257 -17.24 8.10 4.03
C TYR A 257 -16.07 7.34 3.43
N GLY A 258 -14.93 8.01 3.20
CA GLY A 258 -13.73 7.39 2.68
C GLY A 258 -12.89 6.74 3.77
N PHE A 259 -12.58 7.52 4.80
CA PHE A 259 -11.74 7.09 5.92
C PHE A 259 -12.53 6.63 7.15
N LEU A 260 -13.86 6.56 7.06
CA LEU A 260 -14.73 6.08 8.15
C LEU A 260 -14.47 6.78 9.50
N GLN A 261 -14.22 8.08 9.45
CA GLN A 261 -13.97 8.94 10.62
C GLN A 261 -12.74 8.57 11.44
N ARG A 262 -11.70 8.03 10.78
CA ARG A 262 -10.41 7.76 11.43
C ARG A 262 -9.67 9.03 11.79
N SER A 263 -9.11 9.06 12.99
CA SER A 263 -8.41 10.23 13.57
C SER A 263 -7.16 10.67 12.82
N ASP A 264 -6.56 9.79 12.01
CA ASP A 264 -5.37 10.10 11.21
C ASP A 264 -5.70 10.85 9.90
N CYS A 265 -6.98 10.95 9.53
CA CYS A 265 -7.43 11.71 8.36
C CYS A 265 -7.94 13.10 8.79
N PRO A 266 -7.53 14.18 8.10
CA PRO A 266 -8.09 15.50 8.38
C PRO A 266 -9.59 15.53 8.10
N SER A 267 -10.37 16.03 9.06
CA SER A 267 -11.82 16.27 8.91
C SER A 267 -12.16 17.66 8.39
N SER A 268 -11.17 18.55 8.35
CA SER A 268 -11.24 19.92 7.85
C SER A 268 -9.84 20.39 7.47
N LEU A 269 -9.75 21.40 6.61
CA LEU A 269 -8.49 22.06 6.26
C LEU A 269 -8.45 23.46 6.88
N LYS A 270 -7.30 23.84 7.42
CA LYS A 270 -7.08 25.11 8.13
C LYS A 270 -6.08 26.01 7.45
N THR A 271 -5.20 25.47 6.63
CA THR A 271 -4.14 26.25 5.99
C THR A 271 -4.05 25.94 4.51
N ARG A 272 -3.42 26.85 3.75
CA ARG A 272 -3.08 26.64 2.34
C ARG A 272 -2.01 25.57 2.13
N GLU A 273 -1.29 25.15 3.18
CA GLU A 273 -0.34 24.03 3.09
C GLU A 273 -1.06 22.67 3.21
N GLU A 274 -2.12 22.62 4.02
CA GLU A 274 -2.95 21.42 4.16
C GLU A 274 -3.84 21.17 2.92
N ALA A 275 -4.23 22.24 2.22
CA ALA A 275 -5.08 22.20 1.02
C ALA A 275 -4.30 21.92 -0.28
#